data_AF-G8XYR5-F1
#
_entry.id   AF-G8XYR5-F1
#
_cell.length_a   1.000
_cell.length_b   1.000
_cell.length_c   1.000
_cell.angle_alpha   90.00
_cell.angle_beta   90.00
_cell.angle_gamma   90.00
#
_symmetry.space_group_name_H-M   'P 1'
#
loop_
_entity.id
_entity.type
_entity.pdbx_description
1 polymer ?
#
loop_
_entity_poly.entity_id
_entity_poly.type
_entity_poly.pdbx_seq_one_letter_code
_entity_poly.pdbx_strand_id
1 'polypeptide(L)'
;MEMMLIFVLSLLLIFGFVAFASKPSPVYGGLSLVASGGLGCAIVVSLNNTFLGLVVFLVYLGGMLVVFGYTAAMATEEYPESWVSNVVAFGMLLLSLLMEVIWLIMSGEVEVIMAIELFDSLGNYCVGQDWNGVSLLYGCGGWAMVLLGWILFITILVVLEVIRDM
;
A
#
# COMPACT_ATOMS: atom_id res chain seq x y z
N MET A 1 -16.71 10.22 -13.47
CA MET A 1 -16.78 10.07 -12.00
C MET A 1 -15.65 9.19 -11.47
N GLU A 2 -15.34 8.08 -12.13
CA GLU A 2 -14.24 7.17 -11.73
C GLU A 2 -12.87 7.86 -11.60
N MET A 3 -12.49 8.73 -12.55
CA MET A 3 -11.24 9.51 -12.47
C MET A 3 -11.16 10.43 -11.25
N MET A 4 -12.28 11.06 -10.88
CA MET A 4 -12.35 11.89 -9.67
C MET A 4 -12.23 11.03 -8.40
N LEU A 5 -12.81 9.83 -8.41
CA LEU A 5 -12.68 8.88 -7.31
C LEU A 5 -11.24 8.40 -7.14
N ILE A 6 -10.55 8.04 -8.22
CA ILE A 6 -9.13 7.65 -8.20
C ILE A 6 -8.27 8.79 -7.64
N PHE A 7 -8.51 10.03 -8.09
CA PHE A 7 -7.81 11.20 -7.59
C PHE A 7 -8.03 11.40 -6.08
N VAL A 8 -9.28 11.37 -5.61
CA VAL A 8 -9.58 11.48 -4.17
C VAL A 8 -8.96 10.34 -3.37
N LEU A 9 -9.03 9.10 -3.87
CA LEU A 9 -8.38 7.94 -3.23
C LEU A 9 -6.85 8.10 -3.16
N SER A 10 -6.23 8.67 -4.19
CA SER A 10 -4.78 8.92 -4.21
C SER A 10 -4.35 9.95 -3.16
N LEU A 11 -5.15 11.01 -2.97
CA LEU A 11 -4.92 11.99 -1.90
C LEU A 11 -5.05 11.35 -0.52
N LEU A 12 -6.11 10.56 -0.30
CA LEU A 12 -6.31 9.82 0.94
C LEU A 12 -5.17 8.82 1.21
N LEU A 13 -4.62 8.21 0.17
CA LEU A 13 -3.47 7.32 0.27
C LEU A 13 -2.22 8.07 0.70
N ILE A 14 -1.93 9.25 0.14
CA ILE A 14 -0.78 10.08 0.54
C ILE A 14 -0.94 10.48 2.00
N PHE A 15 -2.11 10.97 2.40
CA PHE A 15 -2.41 11.28 3.79
C PHE A 15 -2.17 10.06 4.71
N GLY A 16 -2.61 8.87 4.30
CA GLY A 16 -2.39 7.60 5.00
C GLY A 16 -0.93 7.13 5.07
N PHE A 17 -0.05 7.57 4.16
CA PHE A 17 1.39 7.32 4.26
C PHE A 17 2.10 8.35 5.13
N VAL A 18 1.70 9.62 5.08
CA VAL A 18 2.27 10.65 5.96
C VAL A 18 1.93 10.37 7.42
N ALA A 19 0.70 9.94 7.65
CA ALA A 19 0.20 9.30 8.87
C ALA A 19 1.14 8.24 9.47
N PHE A 20 1.67 7.36 8.64
CA PHE A 20 2.62 6.33 9.07
C PHE A 20 4.03 6.93 9.26
N ALA A 21 4.46 7.80 8.35
CA ALA A 21 5.80 8.39 8.33
C ALA A 21 6.05 9.39 9.47
N SER A 22 5.01 9.95 10.08
CA SER A 22 5.12 10.80 11.27
C SER A 22 5.61 10.05 12.51
N LYS A 23 5.84 8.73 12.39
CA LYS A 23 6.34 7.82 13.44
C LYS A 23 5.54 7.92 14.74
N PRO A 24 4.20 7.74 14.68
CA PRO A 24 3.47 7.43 15.90
C PRO A 24 3.92 6.04 16.42
N SER A 25 3.50 5.67 17.63
CA SER A 25 3.77 4.33 18.14
C SER A 25 3.32 3.22 17.15
N PRO A 26 3.98 2.04 17.16
CA PRO A 26 3.76 1.00 16.14
C PRO A 26 2.30 0.58 15.93
N VAL A 27 1.48 0.63 16.97
CA VAL A 27 0.05 0.30 16.91
C VAL A 27 -0.71 1.29 16.01
N TYR A 28 -0.53 2.60 16.20
CA TYR A 28 -1.19 3.60 15.36
C TYR A 28 -0.62 3.63 13.95
N GLY A 29 0.68 3.35 13.79
CA GLY A 29 1.31 3.19 12.47
C GLY A 29 0.73 1.99 11.70
N GLY A 30 0.45 0.88 12.39
CA GLY A 30 -0.20 -0.28 11.79
C GLY A 30 -1.62 0.04 11.30
N LEU A 31 -2.40 0.79 12.10
CA LEU A 31 -3.75 1.20 11.71
C LEU A 31 -3.75 2.11 10.47
N SER A 32 -2.81 3.07 10.37
CA SER A 32 -2.70 3.91 9.18
C SER A 32 -2.26 3.13 7.95
N LEU A 33 -1.35 2.16 8.09
CA LEU A 33 -0.96 1.26 6.99
C LEU A 33 -2.10 0.36 6.51
N VAL A 34 -2.97 -0.12 7.41
CA VAL A 34 -4.16 -0.89 7.01
C VAL A 34 -5.11 -0.01 6.20
N ALA A 35 -5.36 1.22 6.66
CA ALA A 35 -6.20 2.16 5.94
C ALA A 35 -5.62 2.53 4.56
N SER A 36 -4.33 2.87 4.49
CA SER A 36 -3.67 3.22 3.22
C SER A 36 -3.54 2.03 2.27
N GLY A 37 -3.30 0.82 2.79
CA GLY A 37 -3.32 -0.42 2.01
C GLY A 37 -4.70 -0.71 1.41
N GLY A 38 -5.77 -0.52 2.18
CA GLY A 38 -7.15 -0.65 1.70
C GLY A 38 -7.49 0.36 0.59
N LEU A 39 -7.08 1.62 0.76
CA LEU A 39 -7.23 2.66 -0.26
C LEU A 39 -6.42 2.33 -1.53
N GLY A 40 -5.19 1.83 -1.38
CA GLY A 40 -4.37 1.36 -2.50
C GLY A 40 -5.04 0.23 -3.28
N CYS A 41 -5.64 -0.75 -2.58
CA CYS A 41 -6.41 -1.81 -3.22
C CYS A 41 -7.62 -1.25 -3.99
N ALA A 42 -8.33 -0.27 -3.43
CA ALA A 42 -9.47 0.38 -4.10
C ALA A 42 -9.05 1.15 -5.37
N ILE A 43 -7.85 1.74 -5.38
CA ILE A 43 -7.28 2.37 -6.58
C ILE A 43 -7.02 1.30 -7.66
N VAL A 44 -6.33 0.21 -7.32
CA VAL A 44 -6.00 -0.84 -8.29
C VAL A 44 -7.27 -1.49 -8.88
N VAL A 45 -8.30 -1.71 -8.05
CA VAL A 45 -9.59 -2.23 -8.50
C VAL A 45 -10.33 -1.25 -9.41
N SER A 46 -10.25 0.06 -9.15
CA SER A 46 -10.88 1.07 -10.02
C SER A 46 -10.16 1.26 -11.36
N LEU A 47 -8.92 0.75 -11.49
CA LEU A 47 -8.20 0.62 -12.76
C LEU A 47 -8.52 -0.68 -13.52
N ASN A 48 -9.63 -1.36 -13.16
CA ASN A 48 -10.04 -2.67 -13.69
C ASN A 48 -9.09 -3.83 -13.38
N ASN A 49 -8.08 -3.62 -12.54
CA ASN A 49 -7.07 -4.64 -12.22
C ASN A 49 -7.47 -5.47 -10.98
N THR A 50 -8.61 -6.15 -11.06
CA THR A 50 -9.25 -6.78 -9.88
C THR A 50 -8.42 -7.88 -9.23
N PHE A 51 -7.74 -8.73 -10.01
CA PHE A 51 -6.94 -9.83 -9.47
C PHE A 51 -5.75 -9.30 -8.67
N LEU A 52 -5.03 -8.32 -9.22
CA LEU A 52 -3.86 -7.74 -8.56
C LEU A 52 -4.26 -6.98 -7.29
N GLY A 53 -5.39 -6.27 -7.32
CA GLY A 53 -5.96 -5.63 -6.13
C GLY A 53 -6.27 -6.62 -5.01
N LEU A 54 -6.86 -7.78 -5.33
CA LEU A 54 -7.16 -8.84 -4.36
C LEU A 54 -5.89 -9.50 -3.80
N VAL A 55 -4.86 -9.71 -4.62
CA VAL A 55 -3.58 -10.26 -4.16
C VAL A 55 -2.91 -9.31 -3.16
N VAL A 56 -2.90 -8.00 -3.44
CA VAL A 56 -2.37 -7.01 -2.49
C VAL A 56 -3.20 -7.02 -1.21
N PHE A 57 -4.53 -7.04 -1.31
CA PHE A 57 -5.41 -7.10 -0.14
C PHE A 57 -5.10 -8.32 0.74
N LEU A 58 -4.97 -9.50 0.15
CA LEU A 58 -4.73 -10.74 0.89
C LEU A 58 -3.30 -10.82 1.46
N VAL A 59 -2.28 -10.56 0.66
CA VAL A 59 -0.88 -10.77 1.06
C VAL A 59 -0.39 -9.63 1.95
N TYR A 60 -0.72 -8.38 1.64
CA TYR A 60 -0.26 -7.22 2.40
C TYR A 60 -1.12 -7.00 3.66
N LEU A 61 -2.43 -6.81 3.53
CA LEU A 61 -3.30 -6.59 4.70
C LEU A 61 -3.49 -7.86 5.52
N GLY A 62 -3.70 -9.01 4.87
CA GLY A 62 -3.92 -10.28 5.56
C GLY A 62 -2.64 -10.95 6.07
N GLY A 63 -1.52 -10.79 5.36
CA GLY A 63 -0.24 -11.42 5.72
C GLY A 63 0.67 -10.49 6.51
N MET A 64 1.29 -9.54 5.82
CA MET A 64 2.37 -8.73 6.38
C MET A 64 1.90 -7.85 7.54
N LEU A 65 0.73 -7.23 7.43
CA LEU A 65 0.23 -6.34 8.48
C LEU A 65 -0.23 -7.08 9.74
N VAL A 66 -0.67 -8.33 9.61
CA VAL A 66 -0.99 -9.17 10.77
C VAL A 66 0.28 -9.50 11.55
N VAL A 67 1.35 -9.91 10.86
CA VAL A 67 2.67 -10.15 11.49
C VAL A 67 3.22 -8.88 12.12
N PHE A 68 3.07 -7.73 11.44
CA PHE A 68 3.43 -6.43 12.00
C PHE A 68 2.67 -6.15 13.29
N GLY A 69 1.35 -6.39 13.33
CA GLY A 69 0.53 -6.26 14.52
C GLY A 69 1.00 -7.15 15.69
N TYR A 70 1.39 -8.39 15.41
CA TYR A 70 1.97 -9.28 16.43
C TYR A 70 3.29 -8.76 17.00
N THR A 71 4.19 -8.27 16.13
CA THR A 71 5.46 -7.68 16.60
C THR A 71 5.26 -6.37 17.34
N ALA A 72 4.30 -5.55 16.91
CA ALA A 72 3.92 -4.32 17.59
C ALA A 72 3.36 -4.61 18.98
N ALA A 73 2.57 -5.68 19.14
CA ALA A 73 2.06 -6.16 20.42
C ALA A 73 3.19 -6.59 21.39
N MET A 74 4.27 -7.18 20.87
CA MET A 74 5.45 -7.53 21.69
C MET A 74 6.29 -6.31 22.09
N ALA A 75 6.22 -5.23 21.31
CA ALA A 75 6.95 -3.99 21.54
C ALA A 75 6.09 -2.88 22.16
N THR A 76 4.94 -3.21 22.77
CA THR A 76 4.06 -2.19 23.38
C THR A 76 4.68 -1.62 24.64
N GLU A 77 4.89 -0.32 24.63
CA GLU A 77 5.19 0.47 25.84
C GLU A 77 3.90 0.75 26.63
N GLU A 78 4.00 0.95 27.95
CA GLU A 78 2.85 1.14 28.85
C GLU A 78 1.98 2.36 28.46
N TYR A 79 2.58 3.37 27.82
CA TYR A 79 1.90 4.56 27.32
C TYR A 79 2.21 4.78 25.84
N PRO A 80 1.41 4.22 24.92
CA PRO A 80 1.66 4.39 23.50
C PRO A 80 1.51 5.86 23.11
N GLU A 81 2.53 6.42 22.45
CA GLU A 81 2.42 7.75 21.89
C GLU A 81 1.31 7.79 20.84
N SER A 82 0.28 8.58 21.14
CA SER A 82 -0.76 8.95 20.20
C SER A 82 -0.30 10.09 19.31
N TRP A 83 -1.00 10.29 18.19
CA TRP A 83 -0.73 11.37 17.26
C TRP A 83 -0.91 12.77 17.88
N VAL A 84 -1.76 12.87 18.91
CA VAL A 84 -2.07 14.14 19.59
C VAL A 84 -1.13 14.36 20.77
N SER A 85 -0.60 13.30 21.40
CA SER A 85 0.31 13.43 22.54
C SER A 85 1.71 13.88 22.12
N ASN A 86 2.15 13.55 20.91
CA ASN A 86 3.44 13.98 20.39
C ASN A 86 3.29 15.21 19.49
N VAL A 87 3.77 16.36 19.96
CA VAL A 87 3.71 17.66 19.26
C VAL A 87 4.42 17.58 17.90
N VAL A 88 5.49 16.80 17.78
CA VAL A 88 6.23 16.64 16.52
C VAL A 88 5.40 15.85 15.52
N ALA A 89 4.81 14.72 15.94
CA ALA A 89 3.95 13.92 15.07
C ALA A 89 2.74 14.73 14.59
N PHE A 90 2.06 15.42 15.50
CA PHE A 90 0.92 16.29 15.19
C PHE A 90 1.30 17.42 14.22
N GLY A 91 2.45 18.07 14.46
CA GLY A 91 2.95 19.14 13.61
C GLY A 91 3.25 18.68 12.18
N MET A 92 3.85 17.50 12.02
CA MET A 92 4.14 16.92 10.70
C MET A 92 2.87 16.63 9.90
N LEU A 93 1.81 16.14 10.57
CA LEU A 93 0.53 15.81 9.94
C LEU A 93 -0.26 17.06 9.54
N LEU A 94 -0.24 18.09 10.38
CA LEU A 94 -0.86 19.37 10.04
C LEU A 94 -0.12 20.04 8.88
N LEU A 95 1.22 20.00 8.90
CA LEU A 95 2.03 20.58 7.83
C LEU A 95 1.78 19.84 6.50
N SER A 96 1.68 18.52 6.50
CA SER A 96 1.37 17.77 5.28
C SER A 96 -0.03 18.08 4.75
N LEU A 97 -1.03 18.17 5.62
CA LEU A 97 -2.38 18.59 5.21
C LEU A 97 -2.38 19.99 4.60
N LEU A 98 -1.66 20.94 5.20
CA LEU A 98 -1.53 22.28 4.64
C LEU A 98 -0.87 22.25 3.26
N MET A 99 0.20 21.46 3.09
CA MET A 99 0.87 21.33 1.80
C MET A 99 -0.03 20.70 0.74
N GLU A 100 -0.81 19.67 1.09
CA GLU A 100 -1.79 19.07 0.20
C GLU A 100 -2.88 20.07 -0.21
N VAL A 101 -3.43 20.83 0.74
CA VAL A 101 -4.45 21.85 0.45
C VAL A 101 -3.90 22.99 -0.41
N ILE A 102 -2.69 23.47 -0.11
CA ILE A 102 -2.02 24.49 -0.95
C ILE A 102 -1.79 23.94 -2.35
N TRP A 103 -1.36 22.69 -2.47
CA TRP A 103 -1.19 22.04 -3.77
C TRP A 103 -2.50 21.96 -4.53
N LEU A 104 -3.60 21.54 -3.89
CA LEU A 104 -4.93 21.47 -4.53
C LEU A 104 -5.44 22.82 -5.02
N ILE A 105 -5.17 23.90 -4.28
CA ILE A 105 -5.55 25.27 -4.66
C ILE A 105 -4.67 25.77 -5.81
N MET A 106 -3.36 25.50 -5.77
CA MET A 106 -2.41 25.88 -6.82
C MET A 106 -2.59 25.05 -8.09
N SER A 107 -3.05 23.80 -7.98
CA SER A 107 -3.34 22.92 -9.12
C SER A 107 -4.66 23.24 -9.79
N GLY A 108 -5.34 24.34 -9.44
CA GLY A 108 -6.60 24.78 -10.05
C GLY A 108 -6.57 24.89 -11.58
N GLU A 109 -5.38 24.90 -12.19
CA GLU A 109 -5.17 24.92 -13.64
C GLU A 109 -4.22 23.82 -14.17
N VAL A 110 -3.60 23.02 -13.29
CA VAL A 110 -2.67 21.95 -13.71
C VAL A 110 -3.44 20.66 -13.97
N GLU A 111 -4.09 20.66 -15.13
CA GLU A 111 -4.30 19.51 -16.00
C GLU A 111 -4.63 18.16 -15.31
N VAL A 112 -5.90 18.03 -14.93
CA VAL A 112 -6.62 16.74 -14.97
C VAL A 112 -6.53 16.06 -16.36
N ILE A 113 -6.05 16.79 -17.37
CA ILE A 113 -5.84 16.38 -18.76
C ILE A 113 -4.72 15.33 -18.89
N MET A 114 -3.63 15.42 -18.11
CA MET A 114 -2.48 14.51 -18.22
C MET A 114 -2.80 13.05 -17.80
N ALA A 115 -3.86 12.83 -17.03
CA ALA A 115 -4.31 11.48 -16.69
C ALA A 115 -5.22 10.85 -17.76
N ILE A 116 -5.93 11.67 -18.55
CA ILE A 116 -6.87 11.19 -19.57
C ILE A 116 -6.13 10.60 -20.78
N GLU A 117 -4.94 11.11 -21.11
CA GLU A 117 -4.15 10.62 -22.26
C GLU A 117 -3.32 9.37 -21.97
N LEU A 118 -3.08 9.02 -20.69
CA LEU A 118 -2.29 7.85 -20.31
C LEU A 118 -3.11 6.56 -20.19
N PHE A 119 -4.43 6.65 -20.01
CA PHE A 119 -5.30 5.48 -20.05
C PHE A 119 -5.65 5.16 -21.49
N ASP A 120 -4.92 4.20 -22.06
CA ASP A 120 -5.18 3.71 -23.40
C ASP A 120 -6.58 3.05 -23.46
N SER A 121 -7.57 3.83 -23.90
CA SER A 121 -8.94 3.35 -24.14
C SER A 121 -9.02 2.27 -25.22
N LEU A 122 -7.93 2.05 -25.99
CA LEU A 122 -7.81 0.96 -26.94
C LEU A 122 -7.50 -0.41 -26.31
N GLY A 123 -7.27 -0.52 -25.00
CA GLY A 123 -6.95 -1.82 -24.36
C GLY A 123 -8.15 -2.72 -24.05
N ASN A 124 -9.38 -2.21 -24.11
CA ASN A 124 -10.57 -2.87 -23.55
C ASN A 124 -11.09 -4.10 -24.32
N TYR A 125 -10.46 -4.48 -25.43
CA TYR A 125 -10.88 -5.63 -26.24
C TYR A 125 -10.34 -6.96 -25.70
N CYS A 126 -9.34 -6.92 -24.82
CA CYS A 126 -8.77 -8.12 -24.21
C CYS A 126 -9.46 -8.38 -22.87
N VAL A 127 -10.45 -9.28 -22.88
CA VAL A 127 -11.15 -9.71 -21.66
C VAL A 127 -10.14 -10.31 -20.68
N GLY A 128 -9.84 -9.54 -19.65
CA GLY A 128 -9.03 -9.92 -18.50
C GLY A 128 -7.55 -10.14 -18.81
N GLN A 129 -6.84 -9.02 -18.91
CA GLN A 129 -5.40 -8.98 -19.05
C GLN A 129 -4.69 -9.51 -17.79
N ASP A 130 -5.24 -9.25 -16.60
CA ASP A 130 -4.62 -9.57 -15.31
C ASP A 130 -4.39 -11.07 -15.06
N TRP A 131 -5.47 -11.84 -14.98
CA TRP A 131 -5.43 -13.30 -14.74
C TRP A 131 -4.75 -14.08 -15.88
N ASN A 132 -4.73 -13.56 -17.12
CA ASN A 132 -4.00 -14.18 -18.21
C ASN A 132 -2.49 -13.96 -18.08
N GLY A 133 -2.05 -12.82 -17.54
CA GLY A 133 -0.65 -12.62 -17.16
C GLY A 133 -0.18 -13.64 -16.12
N VAL A 134 -1.04 -13.97 -15.16
CA VAL A 134 -0.73 -14.95 -14.10
C VAL A 134 -0.64 -16.38 -14.65
N SER A 135 -1.49 -16.75 -15.60
CA SER A 135 -1.41 -18.07 -16.23
C SER A 135 -0.10 -18.24 -17.03
N LEU A 136 0.37 -17.17 -17.68
CA LEU A 136 1.65 -17.15 -18.40
C LEU A 136 2.87 -17.33 -17.48
N LEU A 137 2.79 -16.98 -16.20
CA LEU A 137 3.87 -17.27 -15.24
C LEU A 137 4.11 -18.78 -15.08
N TYR A 138 3.05 -19.60 -15.14
CA TYR A 138 3.19 -21.05 -15.08
C TYR A 138 3.66 -21.67 -16.40
N GLY A 139 3.35 -21.02 -17.54
CA GLY A 139 3.78 -21.49 -18.85
C GLY A 139 5.22 -21.11 -19.18
N CYS A 140 5.48 -19.80 -19.34
CA CYS A 140 6.77 -19.28 -19.78
C CYS A 140 7.69 -18.90 -18.60
N GLY A 141 7.12 -18.59 -17.43
CA GLY A 141 7.83 -18.11 -16.24
C GLY A 141 8.39 -19.18 -15.30
N GLY A 142 8.49 -20.45 -15.73
CA GLY A 142 8.87 -21.57 -14.86
C GLY A 142 10.18 -21.35 -14.09
N TRP A 143 11.21 -20.80 -14.74
CA TRP A 143 12.48 -20.46 -14.06
C TRP A 143 12.32 -19.40 -12.98
N ALA A 144 11.49 -18.38 -13.22
CA ALA A 144 11.20 -17.37 -12.21
C ALA A 144 10.48 -17.98 -11.00
N MET A 145 9.56 -18.92 -11.23
CA MET A 145 8.85 -19.63 -10.15
C MET A 145 9.80 -20.49 -9.30
N VAL A 146 10.74 -21.19 -9.92
CA VAL A 146 11.75 -21.98 -9.21
C VAL A 146 12.64 -21.06 -8.35
N LEU A 147 13.09 -19.93 -8.89
CA LEU A 147 13.90 -18.98 -8.13
C LEU A 147 13.13 -18.35 -6.96
N LEU A 148 11.88 -17.93 -7.17
CA LEU A 148 11.03 -17.37 -6.10
C LEU A 148 10.76 -18.40 -5.00
N GLY A 149 10.46 -19.65 -5.37
CA GLY A 149 10.29 -20.74 -4.42
C GLY A 149 11.57 -21.03 -3.63
N TRP A 150 12.73 -21.01 -4.29
CA TRP A 150 14.02 -21.21 -3.65
C TRP A 150 14.36 -20.09 -2.66
N ILE A 151 14.11 -18.83 -3.03
CA ILE A 151 14.30 -17.67 -2.14
C ILE A 151 13.41 -17.83 -0.90
N LEU A 152 12.11 -18.10 -1.07
CA LEU A 152 11.20 -18.30 0.05
C LEU A 152 11.64 -19.46 0.96
N PHE A 153 12.09 -20.58 0.40
CA PHE A 153 12.61 -21.70 1.18
C PHE A 153 13.85 -21.31 2.01
N ILE A 154 14.82 -20.61 1.40
CA ILE A 154 15.98 -20.09 2.13
C ILE A 154 15.54 -19.12 3.23
N THR A 155 14.59 -18.21 2.96
CA THR A 155 14.13 -17.26 3.98
C THR A 155 13.59 -17.95 5.24
N ILE A 156 12.87 -19.07 5.09
CA ILE A 156 12.40 -19.86 6.25
C ILE A 156 13.58 -20.43 7.04
N LEU A 157 14.58 -20.99 6.37
CA LEU A 157 15.78 -21.51 7.05
C LEU A 157 16.55 -20.40 7.78
N VAL A 158 16.69 -19.23 7.15
CA VAL A 158 17.32 -18.06 7.76
C VAL A 158 16.55 -17.61 8.99
N VAL A 159 15.22 -17.47 8.90
CA VAL A 159 14.38 -17.07 10.04
C VAL A 159 14.46 -18.10 11.17
N LEU A 160 14.47 -19.40 10.87
CA LEU A 160 14.62 -20.45 11.87
C LEU A 160 15.98 -20.38 12.58
N GLU A 161 17.06 -20.15 11.86
CA GLU A 161 18.40 -20.02 12.46
C GLU A 161 18.49 -18.78 13.36
N VAL A 162 17.94 -17.64 12.91
CA VAL A 162 17.91 -16.38 13.68
C VAL A 162 17.13 -16.54 14.98
N ILE A 163 15.98 -17.22 14.95
CA ILE A 163 15.16 -17.44 16.16
C ILE A 163 15.80 -18.49 17.08
N ARG A 164 16.60 -19.43 16.57
CA ARG A 164 17.29 -20.43 17.41
C ARG A 164 18.33 -19.81 18.33
N ASP A 165 18.95 -18.71 17.89
CA ASP A 165 20.00 -18.02 18.62
C ASP A 165 19.47 -16.91 19.56
N MET A 166 18.14 -16.69 19.61
CA MET A 166 17.45 -15.84 20.60
C MET A 166 16.87 -16.67 21.75
#